data_AF-A0A7Y8WVW4-F1
#
_entry.id   AF-A0A7Y8WVW4-F1
#
_cell.length_a   1.000
_cell.length_b   1.000
_cell.length_c   1.000
_cell.angle_alpha   90.00
_cell.angle_beta   90.00
_cell.angle_gamma   90.00
#
_symmetry.space_group_name_H-M   'P 1'
#
loop_
_entity.id
_entity.type
_entity.pdbx_description
1 polymer ?
#
loop_
_entity_poly.entity_id
_entity_poly.type
_entity_poly.pdbx_seq_one_letter_code
_entity_poly.pdbx_strand_id
1 'polypeptide(L)'
;MMHATLPSLALQVEIQPAEFEVRDRRLPGEAYPRVPVGHVELNRAQTACVLLETWADKRMGATLSDHRRSVADAVASNGVEWVLELMRDFVHLEPMTDESVARCWELAHRLTVDSWFTNAEARLMNTAEYAVCLYLAGEDRLPRRLHAQALADPTPVKELNAIVAEVAATLPADRLVWLGTQLNREVNPQVVIEGSKVTNLPLTPEEKAARREMKSVMPDYQRRLFAHRIAFGRVHFMYERSAPLIVTPATGETFYGPVVSDCPESRLHALAQLHGRERAMELAA
;
A
#
# COMPACT_ATOMS: atom_id res chain seq x y z
N MET A 1 10.71 62.35 32.20
CA MET A 1 10.90 61.42 31.06
C MET A 1 10.02 60.22 31.31
N MET A 2 9.05 60.01 30.41
CA MET A 2 8.04 58.95 30.51
C MET A 2 8.65 57.64 30.00
N HIS A 3 8.70 56.60 30.84
CA HIS A 3 8.90 55.23 30.38
C HIS A 3 7.53 54.57 30.24
N ALA A 4 7.09 54.40 28.99
CA ALA A 4 5.94 53.58 28.66
C ALA A 4 6.35 52.10 28.76
N THR A 5 5.71 51.36 29.67
CA THR A 5 5.82 49.90 29.77
C THR A 5 4.80 49.30 28.80
N LEU A 6 5.27 48.64 27.74
CA LEU A 6 4.40 47.84 26.87
C LEU A 6 4.00 46.55 27.60
N PRO A 7 2.72 46.14 27.59
CA PRO A 7 2.32 44.85 28.10
C PRO A 7 2.80 43.74 27.16
N SER A 8 3.51 42.76 27.73
CA SER A 8 3.84 41.50 27.07
C SER A 8 2.54 40.74 26.79
N LEU A 9 2.10 40.76 25.52
CA LEU A 9 1.11 39.83 25.00
C LEU A 9 1.79 38.48 24.81
N ALA A 10 1.94 37.73 25.90
CA ALA A 10 2.16 36.30 25.83
C ALA A 10 0.88 35.66 25.29
N LEU A 11 0.80 35.54 23.97
CA LEU A 11 -0.17 34.66 23.30
C LEU A 11 0.18 33.23 23.72
N GLN A 12 -0.43 32.76 24.80
CA GLN A 12 -0.55 31.35 25.08
C GLN A 12 -1.52 30.78 24.04
N VAL A 13 -0.96 30.33 22.92
CA VAL A 13 -1.69 29.46 22.00
C VAL A 13 -1.79 28.12 22.72
N GLU A 14 -2.91 27.89 23.40
CA GLU A 14 -3.34 26.54 23.77
C GLU A 14 -3.56 25.77 22.46
N ILE A 15 -2.55 25.01 22.03
CA ILE A 15 -2.71 24.01 20.98
C ILE A 15 -3.62 22.93 21.57
N GLN A 16 -4.88 22.89 21.13
CA GLN A 16 -5.79 21.84 21.58
C GLN A 16 -5.27 20.48 21.11
N PRO A 17 -4.99 19.53 22.02
CA PRO A 17 -4.40 18.23 21.67
C PRO A 17 -5.36 17.30 20.90
N ALA A 18 -6.63 17.69 20.74
CA ALA A 18 -7.65 16.87 20.07
C ALA A 18 -7.52 16.84 18.53
N GLU A 19 -6.84 17.80 17.90
CA GLU A 19 -6.82 17.91 16.42
C GLU A 19 -5.92 16.88 15.72
N PHE A 20 -5.07 16.15 16.45
CA PHE A 20 -4.09 15.22 15.87
C PHE A 20 -4.28 13.76 16.27
N GLU A 21 -5.41 13.40 16.88
CA GLU A 21 -5.69 12.01 17.21
C GLU A 21 -5.93 11.19 15.93
N VAL A 22 -5.28 10.03 15.87
CA VAL A 22 -5.45 9.07 14.79
C VAL A 22 -6.67 8.22 15.08
N ARG A 23 -7.71 8.32 14.25
CA ARG A 23 -8.98 7.62 14.47
C ARG A 23 -9.36 6.77 13.27
N ASP A 24 -9.77 5.53 13.52
CA ASP A 24 -10.32 4.64 12.49
C ASP A 24 -11.59 5.26 11.89
N ARG A 25 -11.65 5.36 10.56
CA ARG A 25 -12.73 5.99 9.82
C ARG A 25 -13.85 5.06 9.39
N ARG A 26 -13.71 3.75 9.63
CA ARG A 26 -14.74 2.78 9.24
C ARG A 26 -16.03 3.02 10.02
N LEU A 27 -17.15 2.95 9.32
CA LEU A 27 -18.45 2.89 9.96
C LEU A 27 -18.67 1.50 10.56
N PRO A 28 -19.50 1.36 11.61
CA PRO A 28 -19.83 0.06 12.17
C PRO A 28 -20.34 -0.92 11.10
N GLY A 29 -19.70 -2.09 11.01
CA GLY A 29 -20.04 -3.14 10.05
C GLY A 29 -19.37 -3.01 8.67
N GLU A 30 -18.62 -1.93 8.41
CA GLU A 30 -17.86 -1.78 7.16
C GLU A 30 -16.47 -2.43 7.28
N ALA A 31 -16.11 -3.25 6.29
CA ALA A 31 -14.78 -3.86 6.21
C ALA A 31 -13.69 -2.84 5.86
N TYR A 32 -14.03 -1.84 5.04
CA TYR A 32 -13.16 -0.79 4.52
C TYR A 32 -13.74 0.58 4.81
N PRO A 33 -12.90 1.60 5.05
CA PRO A 33 -13.35 2.98 5.16
C PRO A 33 -13.87 3.49 3.81
N ARG A 34 -14.59 4.60 3.85
CA ARG A 34 -14.99 5.34 2.66
C ARG A 34 -13.92 6.35 2.26
N VAL A 35 -13.86 6.70 0.98
CA VAL A 35 -12.95 7.70 0.44
C VAL A 35 -13.62 9.07 0.58
N PRO A 36 -13.03 10.02 1.35
CA PRO A 36 -13.53 11.38 1.40
C PRO A 36 -13.33 12.09 0.07
N VAL A 37 -14.40 12.71 -0.41
CA VAL A 37 -14.43 13.51 -1.63
C VAL A 37 -15.20 14.79 -1.35
N GLY A 38 -14.49 15.85 -0.98
CA GLY A 38 -15.13 17.09 -0.52
C GLY A 38 -16.00 16.84 0.70
N HIS A 39 -17.31 17.06 0.56
CA HIS A 39 -18.33 16.89 1.61
C HIS A 39 -19.08 15.54 1.53
N VAL A 40 -18.70 14.66 0.60
CA VAL A 40 -19.28 13.32 0.47
C VAL A 40 -18.24 12.23 0.70
N GLU A 41 -18.71 11.04 1.03
CA GLU A 41 -17.85 9.87 1.22
C GLU A 41 -18.30 8.75 0.28
N LEU A 42 -17.38 8.34 -0.59
CA LEU A 42 -17.63 7.28 -1.57
C LEU A 42 -17.18 5.93 -1.02
N ASN A 43 -18.00 4.90 -1.20
CA ASN A 43 -17.53 3.54 -0.97
C ASN A 43 -16.55 3.10 -2.08
N ARG A 44 -15.95 1.93 -1.91
CA ARG A 44 -14.95 1.40 -2.84
C ARG A 44 -15.47 1.23 -4.27
N ALA A 45 -16.71 0.74 -4.42
CA ALA A 45 -17.32 0.53 -5.74
C ALA A 45 -17.61 1.86 -6.46
N GLN A 46 -18.18 2.83 -5.74
CA GLN A 46 -18.40 4.18 -6.24
C GLN A 46 -17.08 4.85 -6.65
N THR A 47 -16.03 4.68 -5.84
CA THR A 47 -14.69 5.21 -6.17
C THR A 47 -14.13 4.55 -7.42
N ALA A 48 -14.21 3.22 -7.54
CA ALA A 48 -13.73 2.49 -8.71
C ALA A 48 -14.47 2.90 -9.99
N CYS A 49 -15.78 3.11 -9.88
CA CYS A 49 -16.64 3.57 -10.96
C CYS A 49 -16.27 4.99 -11.45
N VAL A 50 -16.10 5.94 -10.52
CA VAL A 50 -15.62 7.29 -10.86
C VAL A 50 -14.21 7.26 -11.44
N LEU A 51 -13.33 6.40 -10.90
CA LEU A 51 -12.01 6.19 -11.47
C LEU A 51 -12.14 5.70 -12.91
N LEU A 52 -12.97 4.71 -13.23
CA LEU A 52 -13.08 4.21 -14.61
C LEU A 52 -13.41 5.32 -15.62
N GLU A 53 -14.38 6.18 -15.30
CA GLU A 53 -14.76 7.30 -16.16
C GLU A 53 -13.70 8.39 -16.26
N THR A 54 -13.02 8.71 -15.15
CA THR A 54 -12.01 9.77 -15.12
C THR A 54 -10.64 9.30 -15.62
N TRP A 55 -10.41 7.99 -15.59
CA TRP A 55 -9.13 7.34 -15.87
C TRP A 55 -9.02 6.80 -17.30
N ALA A 56 -10.12 6.78 -18.06
CA ALA A 56 -10.19 6.20 -19.40
C ALA A 56 -9.13 6.69 -20.41
N ASP A 57 -8.42 7.79 -20.16
CA ASP A 57 -7.44 8.33 -21.12
C ASP A 57 -6.02 8.66 -20.64
N LYS A 58 -5.66 8.84 -19.36
CA LYS A 58 -4.40 9.56 -19.06
C LYS A 58 -3.62 9.15 -17.80
N ARG A 59 -2.35 8.78 -18.05
CA ARG A 59 -1.10 9.01 -17.27
C ARG A 59 -0.39 7.73 -16.79
N MET A 60 0.63 7.33 -17.55
CA MET A 60 1.77 6.61 -16.96
C MET A 60 2.39 7.51 -15.88
N GLY A 61 2.60 6.99 -14.67
CA GLY A 61 3.28 7.70 -13.58
C GLY A 61 2.41 8.59 -12.68
N ALA A 62 1.08 8.51 -12.76
CA ALA A 62 0.20 9.20 -11.79
C ALA A 62 0.38 8.65 -10.37
N THR A 63 0.37 9.54 -9.38
CA THR A 63 0.43 9.20 -7.96
C THR A 63 -0.95 8.90 -7.39
N LEU A 64 -1.02 8.27 -6.21
CA LEU A 64 -2.30 8.05 -5.53
C LEU A 64 -3.03 9.36 -5.21
N SER A 65 -2.27 10.42 -4.90
CA SER A 65 -2.80 11.77 -4.68
C SER A 65 -3.40 12.39 -5.95
N ASP A 66 -2.83 12.11 -7.13
CA ASP A 66 -3.41 12.54 -8.40
C ASP A 66 -4.76 11.88 -8.64
N HIS A 67 -4.87 10.57 -8.35
CA HIS A 67 -6.12 9.84 -8.47
C HIS A 67 -7.19 10.34 -7.50
N ARG A 68 -6.82 10.58 -6.23
CA ARG A 68 -7.72 11.20 -5.24
C ARG A 68 -8.28 12.53 -5.74
N ARG A 69 -7.41 13.39 -6.28
CA ARG A 69 -7.81 14.68 -6.82
C ARG A 69 -8.74 14.53 -8.03
N SER A 70 -8.42 13.63 -8.95
CA SER A 70 -9.25 13.35 -10.13
C SER A 70 -10.67 12.93 -9.74
N VAL A 71 -10.81 12.02 -8.77
CA VAL A 71 -12.11 11.61 -8.23
C VAL A 71 -12.82 12.81 -7.60
N ALA A 72 -12.10 13.62 -6.81
CA ALA A 72 -12.67 14.77 -6.14
C ALA A 72 -13.20 15.85 -7.10
N ASP A 73 -12.41 16.19 -8.11
CA ASP A 73 -12.76 17.18 -9.12
C ASP A 73 -13.96 16.72 -9.95
N ALA A 74 -14.03 15.42 -10.29
CA ALA A 74 -15.13 14.85 -11.06
C ALA A 74 -16.45 14.86 -10.29
N VAL A 75 -16.44 14.45 -9.01
CA VAL A 75 -17.63 14.47 -8.16
C VAL A 75 -18.08 15.90 -7.87
N ALA A 76 -17.14 16.82 -7.63
CA ALA A 76 -17.46 18.24 -7.43
C ALA A 76 -18.11 18.87 -8.68
N SER A 77 -17.70 18.44 -9.88
CA SER A 77 -18.21 18.98 -11.14
C SER A 77 -19.57 18.39 -11.55
N ASN A 78 -19.83 17.11 -11.25
CA ASN A 78 -20.99 16.38 -11.76
C ASN A 78 -22.04 16.03 -10.69
N GLY A 79 -21.71 16.16 -9.40
CA GLY A 79 -22.61 15.80 -8.30
C GLY A 79 -22.63 14.30 -7.98
N VAL A 80 -23.39 13.94 -6.94
CA VAL A 80 -23.49 12.55 -6.46
C VAL A 80 -24.42 11.72 -7.34
N GLU A 81 -25.43 12.36 -7.94
CA GLU A 81 -26.38 11.74 -8.86
C GLU A 81 -25.66 11.11 -10.06
N TRP A 82 -24.64 11.79 -10.60
CA TRP A 82 -23.78 11.25 -11.65
C TRP A 82 -23.08 9.96 -11.22
N VAL A 83 -22.54 9.90 -10.00
CA VAL A 83 -21.91 8.68 -9.47
C VAL A 83 -22.92 7.53 -9.39
N LEU A 84 -24.17 7.81 -8.99
CA LEU A 84 -25.22 6.81 -8.93
C LEU A 84 -25.64 6.31 -10.31
N GLU A 85 -25.62 7.19 -11.32
CA GLU A 85 -25.87 6.81 -12.72
C GLU A 85 -24.78 5.90 -13.24
N LEU A 86 -23.51 6.28 -13.09
CA LEU A 86 -22.38 5.45 -13.52
C LEU A 86 -22.37 4.08 -12.86
N MET A 87 -22.75 4.02 -11.59
CA MET A 87 -22.83 2.76 -10.85
C MET A 87 -23.82 1.77 -11.47
N ARG A 88 -24.86 2.23 -12.18
CA ARG A 88 -25.82 1.34 -12.86
C ARG A 88 -25.16 0.52 -13.96
N ASP A 89 -24.21 1.12 -14.68
CA ASP A 89 -23.48 0.44 -15.75
C ASP A 89 -22.29 -0.34 -15.19
N PHE A 90 -21.58 0.25 -14.22
CA PHE A 90 -20.38 -0.34 -13.63
C PHE A 90 -20.61 -1.70 -12.96
N VAL A 91 -21.78 -1.93 -12.34
CA VAL A 91 -22.10 -3.22 -11.70
C VAL A 91 -22.17 -4.39 -12.68
N HIS A 92 -22.30 -4.11 -13.97
CA HIS A 92 -22.33 -5.13 -15.02
C HIS A 92 -20.95 -5.42 -15.62
N LEU A 93 -19.93 -4.65 -15.24
CA LEU A 93 -18.57 -4.84 -15.70
C LEU A 93 -17.86 -5.90 -14.84
N GLU A 94 -17.22 -6.87 -15.51
CA GLU A 94 -16.53 -7.96 -14.83
C GLU A 94 -15.01 -7.67 -14.74
N PRO A 95 -14.45 -7.49 -13.52
CA PRO A 95 -13.02 -7.25 -13.35
C PRO A 95 -12.14 -8.38 -13.92
N MET A 96 -12.66 -9.61 -13.97
CA MET A 96 -11.91 -10.75 -14.52
C MET A 96 -11.56 -10.62 -16.00
N THR A 97 -12.44 -9.97 -16.78
CA THR A 97 -12.32 -9.91 -18.24
C THR A 97 -11.82 -8.55 -18.72
N ASP A 98 -11.90 -7.52 -17.88
CA ASP A 98 -11.48 -6.16 -18.22
C ASP A 98 -10.38 -5.68 -17.26
N GLU A 99 -9.15 -5.53 -17.78
CA GLU A 99 -7.99 -5.04 -17.03
C GLU A 99 -8.21 -3.61 -16.49
N SER A 100 -8.92 -2.77 -17.24
CA SER A 100 -9.18 -1.39 -16.82
C SER A 100 -10.06 -1.36 -15.58
N VAL A 101 -11.09 -2.22 -15.56
CA VAL A 101 -11.99 -2.40 -14.42
C VAL A 101 -11.23 -2.95 -13.22
N ALA A 102 -10.41 -3.99 -13.40
CA ALA A 102 -9.58 -4.55 -12.33
C ALA A 102 -8.63 -3.51 -11.71
N ARG A 103 -8.01 -2.68 -12.56
CA ARG A 103 -7.10 -1.62 -12.11
C ARG A 103 -7.83 -0.48 -11.40
N CYS A 104 -9.05 -0.13 -11.81
CA CYS A 104 -9.88 0.83 -11.09
C CYS A 104 -10.25 0.32 -9.69
N TRP A 105 -10.58 -0.97 -9.56
CA TRP A 105 -10.79 -1.59 -8.26
C TRP A 105 -9.55 -1.57 -7.37
N GLU A 106 -8.38 -1.87 -7.94
CA GLU A 106 -7.11 -1.81 -7.21
C GLU A 106 -6.81 -0.39 -6.70
N LEU A 107 -6.96 0.61 -7.58
CA LEU A 107 -6.74 2.02 -7.22
C LEU A 107 -7.77 2.50 -6.18
N ALA A 108 -9.04 2.13 -6.32
CA ALA A 108 -10.07 2.42 -5.33
C ALA A 108 -9.74 1.76 -3.98
N HIS A 109 -9.28 0.52 -3.98
CA HIS A 109 -8.83 -0.17 -2.77
C HIS A 109 -7.66 0.59 -2.11
N ARG A 110 -6.64 1.00 -2.88
CA ARG A 110 -5.53 1.80 -2.37
C ARG A 110 -5.99 3.14 -1.79
N LEU A 111 -6.95 3.82 -2.43
CA LEU A 111 -7.54 5.05 -1.90
C LEU A 111 -8.33 4.83 -0.61
N THR A 112 -9.05 3.71 -0.49
CA THR A 112 -9.71 3.34 0.76
C THR A 112 -8.68 3.05 1.85
N VAL A 113 -7.61 2.32 1.55
CA VAL A 113 -6.53 2.05 2.51
C VAL A 113 -5.86 3.36 2.96
N ASP A 114 -5.58 4.28 2.04
CA ASP A 114 -5.01 5.59 2.38
C ASP A 114 -5.96 6.48 3.19
N SER A 115 -7.24 6.15 3.21
CA SER A 115 -8.27 6.87 3.96
C SER A 115 -8.70 6.11 5.23
N TRP A 116 -7.91 5.15 5.71
CA TRP A 116 -8.26 4.31 6.87
C TRP A 116 -8.36 5.08 8.17
N PHE A 117 -7.48 6.06 8.35
CA PHE A 117 -7.41 6.84 9.58
C PHE A 117 -7.57 8.33 9.31
N THR A 118 -8.13 9.06 10.26
CA THR A 118 -8.00 10.52 10.30
C THR A 118 -6.58 10.90 10.70
N ASN A 119 -6.05 11.99 10.13
CA ASN A 119 -4.74 12.56 10.50
C ASN A 119 -3.54 11.60 10.35
N ALA A 120 -3.66 10.55 9.54
CA ALA A 120 -2.57 9.64 9.23
C ALA A 120 -2.71 9.11 7.80
N GLU A 121 -1.56 8.91 7.15
CA GLU A 121 -1.48 8.14 5.92
C GLU A 121 -1.40 6.67 6.27
N ALA A 122 -2.15 5.83 5.56
CA ALA A 122 -2.12 4.40 5.75
C ALA A 122 -1.86 3.70 4.43
N ARG A 123 -0.99 2.70 4.43
CA ARG A 123 -0.68 1.94 3.23
C ARG A 123 -0.46 0.48 3.54
N LEU A 124 -0.66 -0.34 2.52
CA LEU A 124 -0.21 -1.73 2.55
C LEU A 124 1.32 -1.77 2.70
N MET A 125 1.78 -2.81 3.39
CA MET A 125 3.20 -3.16 3.43
C MET A 125 3.68 -3.42 2.01
N ASN A 126 4.80 -2.79 1.63
CA ASN A 126 5.36 -3.00 0.29
C ASN A 126 6.15 -4.32 0.23
N THR A 127 6.50 -4.73 -0.99
CA THR A 127 7.25 -5.97 -1.24
C THR A 127 8.55 -6.08 -0.46
N ALA A 128 9.29 -4.98 -0.32
CA ALA A 128 10.58 -5.01 0.37
C ALA A 128 10.41 -5.09 1.89
N GLU A 129 9.40 -4.43 2.47
CA GLU A 129 9.06 -4.56 3.89
C GLU A 129 8.59 -5.99 4.21
N TYR A 130 7.73 -6.57 3.36
CA TYR A 130 7.32 -7.97 3.50
C TYR A 130 8.54 -8.90 3.43
N ALA A 131 9.46 -8.65 2.50
CA ALA A 131 10.71 -9.39 2.37
C ALA A 131 11.62 -9.27 3.59
N VAL A 132 11.64 -8.12 4.28
CA VAL A 132 12.38 -7.97 5.55
C VAL A 132 11.78 -8.90 6.61
N CYS A 133 10.46 -8.95 6.74
CA CYS A 133 9.82 -9.89 7.68
C CYS A 133 10.16 -11.34 7.35
N LEU A 134 10.06 -11.74 6.08
CA LEU A 134 10.45 -13.08 5.63
C LEU A 134 11.93 -13.37 5.89
N TYR A 135 12.81 -12.40 5.65
CA TYR A 135 14.22 -12.55 5.95
C TYR A 135 14.42 -12.82 7.44
N LEU A 136 13.79 -12.05 8.32
CA LEU A 136 14.01 -12.15 9.77
C LEU A 136 13.35 -13.38 10.40
N ALA A 137 12.35 -13.97 9.75
CA ALA A 137 11.69 -15.19 10.21
C ALA A 137 12.63 -16.40 10.38
N GLY A 138 13.74 -16.48 9.64
CA GLY A 138 14.59 -17.68 9.65
C GLY A 138 14.41 -18.53 8.39
N GLU A 139 15.46 -19.20 7.93
CA GLU A 139 15.33 -20.17 6.83
C GLU A 139 14.48 -21.38 7.22
N ASP A 140 14.51 -21.76 8.50
CA ASP A 140 13.76 -22.91 9.02
C ASP A 140 12.25 -22.70 9.01
N ARG A 141 11.82 -21.43 8.98
CA ARG A 141 10.41 -21.04 8.94
C ARG A 141 9.91 -20.74 7.54
N LEU A 142 10.79 -20.63 6.55
CA LEU A 142 10.41 -20.47 5.15
C LEU A 142 10.35 -21.84 4.48
N PRO A 143 9.17 -22.34 4.09
CA PRO A 143 9.07 -23.64 3.44
C PRO A 143 9.92 -23.65 2.15
N ARG A 144 11.01 -24.44 2.13
CA ARG A 144 11.85 -24.63 0.93
C ARG A 144 11.06 -25.09 -0.30
N ARG A 145 9.86 -25.66 -0.10
CA ARG A 145 8.94 -26.13 -1.14
C ARG A 145 8.13 -25.02 -1.83
N LEU A 146 8.16 -23.78 -1.31
CA LEU A 146 7.42 -22.64 -1.85
C LEU A 146 7.74 -22.34 -3.32
N HIS A 147 8.94 -22.67 -3.81
CA HIS A 147 9.33 -22.34 -5.18
C HIS A 147 8.68 -23.22 -6.26
N ALA A 148 8.17 -24.41 -5.90
CA ALA A 148 7.61 -25.38 -6.85
C ALA A 148 6.11 -25.69 -6.64
N GLN A 149 5.58 -25.53 -5.42
CA GLN A 149 4.19 -25.89 -5.07
C GLN A 149 3.23 -24.71 -4.94
N ALA A 150 3.74 -23.46 -4.93
CA ALA A 150 2.95 -22.23 -4.86
C ALA A 150 2.16 -21.92 -6.15
N LEU A 151 1.79 -22.94 -6.92
CA LEU A 151 0.86 -22.84 -8.05
C LEU A 151 -0.37 -23.75 -7.84
N ALA A 152 -0.32 -24.67 -6.88
CA ALA A 152 -1.33 -25.71 -6.71
C ALA A 152 -2.02 -25.72 -5.33
N ASP A 153 -1.42 -25.09 -4.31
CA ASP A 153 -1.91 -25.11 -2.92
C ASP A 153 -1.92 -23.69 -2.33
N PRO A 154 -3.05 -23.19 -1.79
CA PRO A 154 -3.13 -21.90 -1.09
C PRO A 154 -2.64 -21.93 0.37
N THR A 155 -2.45 -23.12 0.97
CA THR A 155 -1.94 -23.31 2.35
C THR A 155 -0.64 -22.54 2.66
N PRO A 156 0.36 -22.51 1.75
CA PRO A 156 1.62 -21.81 2.02
C PRO A 156 1.48 -20.29 2.21
N VAL A 157 0.38 -19.67 1.77
CA VAL A 157 0.18 -18.22 1.85
C VAL A 157 -0.28 -17.77 3.23
N LYS A 158 -1.22 -18.51 3.83
CA LYS A 158 -1.72 -18.20 5.17
C LYS A 158 -0.60 -18.28 6.20
N GLU A 159 0.25 -19.30 6.06
CA GLU A 159 1.46 -19.47 6.88
C GLU A 159 2.43 -18.30 6.69
N LEU A 160 2.69 -17.87 5.44
CA LEU A 160 3.53 -16.71 5.16
C LEU A 160 2.97 -15.41 5.76
N ASN A 161 1.66 -15.15 5.61
CA ASN A 161 1.02 -13.98 6.18
C ASN A 161 1.08 -13.98 7.72
N ALA A 162 0.90 -15.14 8.35
CA ALA A 162 1.03 -15.29 9.80
C ALA A 162 2.48 -15.03 10.26
N ILE A 163 3.47 -15.59 9.55
CA ILE A 163 4.89 -15.34 9.82
C ILE A 163 5.21 -13.85 9.69
N VAL A 164 4.71 -13.19 8.64
CA VAL A 164 4.95 -11.76 8.43
C VAL A 164 4.33 -10.92 9.54
N ALA A 165 3.08 -11.21 9.95
CA ALA A 165 2.43 -10.51 11.04
C ALA A 165 3.17 -10.71 12.38
N GLU A 166 3.61 -11.94 12.67
CA GLU A 166 4.38 -12.25 13.87
C GLU A 166 5.72 -11.49 13.90
N VAL A 167 6.47 -11.52 12.80
CA VAL A 167 7.76 -10.83 12.72
C VAL A 167 7.59 -9.32 12.78
N ALA A 168 6.58 -8.77 12.09
CA ALA A 168 6.27 -7.34 12.15
C ALA A 168 6.02 -6.89 13.60
N ALA A 169 5.31 -7.68 14.40
CA ALA A 169 5.05 -7.39 15.81
C ALA A 169 6.32 -7.33 16.70
N THR A 170 7.46 -7.86 16.22
CA THR A 170 8.74 -7.82 16.96
C THR A 170 9.61 -6.61 16.65
N LEU A 171 9.24 -5.78 15.67
CA LEU A 171 10.04 -4.65 15.18
C LEU A 171 9.23 -3.35 15.24
N PRO A 172 9.83 -2.22 15.66
CA PRO A 172 9.19 -0.91 15.45
C PRO A 172 8.87 -0.69 13.96
N ALA A 173 7.69 -0.16 13.64
CA ALA A 173 7.26 -0.01 12.25
C ALA A 173 8.19 0.91 11.45
N ASP A 174 8.69 2.00 12.04
CA ASP A 174 9.70 2.86 11.43
C ASP A 174 10.97 2.09 11.04
N ARG A 175 11.37 1.11 11.87
CA ARG A 175 12.55 0.28 11.58
C ARG A 175 12.28 -0.65 10.41
N LEU A 176 11.09 -1.24 10.33
CA LEU A 176 10.69 -2.07 9.20
C LEU A 176 10.66 -1.27 7.90
N VAL A 177 10.03 -0.09 7.91
CA VAL A 177 9.96 0.82 6.75
C VAL A 177 11.36 1.24 6.30
N TRP A 178 12.24 1.57 7.24
CA TRP A 178 13.63 1.91 6.93
C TRP A 178 14.38 0.73 6.31
N LEU A 179 14.31 -0.47 6.91
CA LEU A 179 14.95 -1.68 6.37
C LEU A 179 14.41 -2.02 4.98
N GLY A 180 13.09 -1.97 4.79
CA GLY A 180 12.43 -2.20 3.51
C GLY A 180 12.88 -1.20 2.45
N THR A 181 13.02 0.08 2.81
CA THR A 181 13.55 1.11 1.90
C THR A 181 14.98 0.80 1.46
N GLN A 182 15.86 0.42 2.39
CA GLN A 182 17.24 0.07 2.07
C GLN A 182 17.34 -1.22 1.23
N LEU A 183 16.51 -2.23 1.54
CA LEU A 183 16.44 -3.47 0.77
C LEU A 183 15.94 -3.19 -0.65
N ASN A 184 14.89 -2.37 -0.80
CA ASN A 184 14.36 -2.00 -2.11
C ASN A 184 15.42 -1.29 -2.97
N ARG A 185 16.20 -0.36 -2.39
CA ARG A 185 17.31 0.31 -3.09
C ARG A 185 18.44 -0.65 -3.48
N GLU A 186 18.67 -1.70 -2.69
CA GLU A 186 19.68 -2.72 -3.02
C GLU A 186 19.23 -3.62 -4.19
N VAL A 187 17.97 -4.03 -4.23
CA VAL A 187 17.44 -4.96 -5.24
C VAL A 187 16.93 -4.28 -6.51
N ASN A 188 16.49 -3.02 -6.41
CA ASN A 188 16.06 -2.17 -7.51
C ASN A 188 16.94 -0.91 -7.56
N PRO A 189 18.22 -1.02 -7.97
CA PRO A 189 19.12 0.11 -8.02
C PRO A 189 18.61 1.15 -9.03
N GLN A 190 18.68 2.43 -8.65
CA GLN A 190 18.43 3.51 -9.60
C GLN A 190 19.50 3.46 -10.69
N VAL A 191 19.07 3.59 -11.94
CA VAL A 191 19.95 3.56 -13.12
C VAL A 191 19.94 4.91 -13.82
N VAL A 192 21.10 5.30 -14.35
CA VAL A 192 21.28 6.44 -15.22
C VAL A 192 21.56 5.91 -16.62
N ILE A 193 20.91 6.53 -17.62
CA ILE A 193 21.10 6.22 -19.03
C ILE A 193 21.87 7.38 -19.67
N GLU A 194 23.15 7.15 -19.99
CA GLU A 194 24.01 8.11 -20.68
C GLU A 194 24.33 7.58 -22.09
N GLY A 195 23.62 8.10 -23.10
CA GLY A 195 23.67 7.58 -24.46
C GLY A 195 23.18 6.13 -24.52
N SER A 196 24.07 5.20 -24.86
CA SER A 196 23.76 3.75 -24.90
C SER A 196 24.21 2.98 -23.64
N LYS A 197 24.78 3.65 -22.63
CA LYS A 197 25.25 3.00 -21.40
C LYS A 197 24.22 3.14 -20.29
N VAL A 198 23.87 2.01 -19.67
CA VAL A 198 23.07 1.96 -18.45
C VAL A 198 24.00 1.66 -17.29
N THR A 199 24.13 2.59 -16.35
CA THR A 199 24.95 2.45 -15.16
C THR A 199 24.10 2.67 -13.90
N ASN A 200 24.50 2.09 -12.78
CA ASN A 200 23.84 2.38 -11.50
C ASN A 200 24.21 3.79 -11.03
N LEU A 201 23.23 4.53 -10.51
CA LEU A 201 23.48 5.81 -9.88
C LEU A 201 24.45 5.62 -8.69
N PRO A 202 25.51 6.43 -8.60
CA PRO A 202 26.44 6.33 -7.48
C PRO A 202 25.73 6.66 -6.16
N LEU A 203 25.90 5.79 -5.16
CA LEU A 203 25.34 6.03 -3.82
C LEU A 203 26.06 7.17 -3.11
N THR A 204 25.30 8.02 -2.41
CA THR A 204 25.85 9.07 -1.53
C THR A 204 26.56 8.45 -0.32
N PRO A 205 27.41 9.20 0.40
CA PRO A 205 27.98 8.74 1.67
C PRO A 205 26.93 8.30 2.69
N GLU A 206 25.81 9.02 2.82
CA GLU A 206 24.73 8.63 3.74
C GLU A 206 24.10 7.30 3.32
N GLU A 207 23.83 7.12 2.02
CA GLU A 207 23.25 5.87 1.50
C GLU A 207 24.19 4.69 1.69
N LYS A 208 25.51 4.90 1.53
CA LYS A 208 26.51 3.87 1.84
C LYS A 208 26.50 3.51 3.32
N ALA A 209 26.36 4.48 4.22
CA ALA A 209 26.27 4.24 5.66
C ALA A 209 24.98 3.47 6.01
N ALA A 210 23.83 3.91 5.50
CA ALA A 210 22.55 3.23 5.69
C ALA A 210 22.57 1.79 5.16
N ARG A 211 23.21 1.55 4.01
CA ARG A 211 23.39 0.20 3.47
C ARG A 211 24.30 -0.68 4.33
N ARG A 212 25.34 -0.12 4.94
CA ARG A 212 26.19 -0.87 5.91
C ARG A 212 25.38 -1.24 7.14
N GLU A 213 24.57 -0.32 7.65
CA GLU A 213 23.71 -0.56 8.80
C GLU A 213 22.65 -1.64 8.48
N MET A 214 21.97 -1.59 7.34
CA MET A 214 21.06 -2.65 6.91
C MET A 214 21.78 -4.01 6.85
N LYS A 215 23.01 -4.05 6.31
CA LYS A 215 23.82 -5.28 6.25
C LYS A 215 24.27 -5.78 7.62
N SER A 216 24.32 -4.93 8.65
CA SER A 216 24.60 -5.39 10.01
C SER A 216 23.44 -6.18 10.61
N VAL A 217 22.20 -5.85 10.22
CA VAL A 217 20.98 -6.55 10.65
C VAL A 217 20.69 -7.75 9.75
N MET A 218 20.88 -7.58 8.44
CA MET A 218 20.58 -8.57 7.42
C MET A 218 21.84 -8.87 6.61
N PRO A 219 22.84 -9.61 7.14
CA PRO A 219 24.14 -9.76 6.49
C PRO A 219 24.13 -10.60 5.20
N ASP A 220 23.28 -11.61 5.09
CA ASP A 220 23.30 -12.55 3.96
C ASP A 220 22.58 -12.00 2.72
N TYR A 221 23.35 -11.68 1.67
CA TYR A 221 22.80 -11.14 0.43
C TYR A 221 21.90 -12.14 -0.32
N GLN A 222 22.26 -13.42 -0.37
CA GLN A 222 21.47 -14.42 -1.09
C GLN A 222 20.14 -14.63 -0.41
N ARG A 223 20.11 -14.63 0.92
CA ARG A 223 18.87 -14.71 1.69
C ARG A 223 18.01 -13.45 1.56
N ARG A 224 18.61 -12.25 1.53
CA ARG A 224 17.87 -11.00 1.22
C ARG A 224 17.20 -11.09 -0.15
N LEU A 225 17.93 -11.55 -1.16
CA LEU A 225 17.41 -11.72 -2.52
C LEU A 225 16.32 -12.81 -2.59
N PHE A 226 16.51 -13.93 -1.89
CA PHE A 226 15.53 -15.02 -1.81
C PHE A 226 14.23 -14.56 -1.15
N ALA A 227 14.31 -13.90 0.02
CA ALA A 227 13.15 -13.33 0.70
C ALA A 227 12.44 -12.30 -0.18
N HIS A 228 13.19 -11.42 -0.86
CA HIS A 228 12.62 -10.49 -1.82
C HIS A 228 11.94 -11.19 -2.99
N ARG A 229 12.51 -12.29 -3.52
CA ARG A 229 11.88 -13.09 -4.57
C ARG A 229 10.62 -13.81 -4.11
N ILE A 230 10.53 -14.25 -2.86
CA ILE A 230 9.27 -14.79 -2.32
C ILE A 230 8.23 -13.69 -2.19
N ALA A 231 8.61 -12.51 -1.68
CA ALA A 231 7.71 -11.38 -1.54
C ALA A 231 7.26 -10.80 -2.91
N PHE A 232 8.17 -10.79 -3.90
CA PHE A 232 7.94 -10.23 -5.23
C PHE A 232 7.33 -11.25 -6.20
N GLY A 233 7.93 -12.44 -6.27
CA GLY A 233 7.66 -13.42 -7.30
C GLY A 233 6.33 -14.09 -7.05
N ARG A 234 5.42 -14.05 -8.05
CA ARG A 234 4.20 -14.86 -8.24
C ARG A 234 3.17 -14.89 -7.08
N VAL A 235 3.57 -14.78 -5.82
CA VAL A 235 2.77 -14.43 -4.63
C VAL A 235 2.12 -13.06 -4.79
N HIS A 236 2.79 -12.09 -5.41
CA HIS A 236 2.23 -10.76 -5.65
C HIS A 236 1.04 -10.74 -6.64
N PHE A 237 0.90 -11.77 -7.48
CA PHE A 237 -0.18 -11.89 -8.47
C PHE A 237 -1.14 -13.06 -8.19
N MET A 238 -0.73 -14.09 -7.45
CA MET A 238 -1.54 -15.30 -7.24
C MET A 238 -2.13 -15.42 -5.84
N TYR A 239 -1.66 -14.63 -4.87
CA TYR A 239 -1.98 -14.85 -3.48
C TYR A 239 -2.28 -13.57 -2.72
N GLU A 240 -3.31 -13.64 -1.89
CA GLU A 240 -3.73 -12.59 -0.98
C GLU A 240 -2.61 -12.32 0.03
N ARG A 241 -1.93 -11.18 -0.09
CA ARG A 241 -1.08 -10.71 1.00
C ARG A 241 -1.98 -10.03 2.01
N SER A 242 -2.04 -10.63 3.19
CA SER A 242 -2.64 -10.01 4.36
C SER A 242 -1.49 -9.63 5.28
N ALA A 243 -1.28 -8.33 5.44
CA ALA A 243 -0.24 -7.80 6.31
C ALA A 243 -0.79 -6.61 7.11
N PRO A 244 -0.21 -6.30 8.29
CA PRO A 244 -0.54 -5.07 9.00
C PRO A 244 -0.32 -3.86 8.10
N LEU A 245 -1.24 -2.89 8.16
CA LEU A 245 -1.03 -1.60 7.53
C LEU A 245 0.18 -0.88 8.14
N ILE A 246 0.90 -0.13 7.32
CA ILE A 246 1.86 0.87 7.79
C ILE A 246 1.11 2.17 7.91
N VAL A 247 1.04 2.71 9.13
CA VAL A 247 0.31 3.95 9.44
C VAL A 247 1.31 5.01 9.86
N THR A 248 1.35 6.12 9.13
CA THR A 248 2.23 7.26 9.40
C THR A 248 1.36 8.47 9.76
N PRO A 249 1.22 8.78 11.05
CA PRO A 249 0.51 9.98 11.51
C PRO A 249 1.18 11.26 11.04
N ALA A 250 0.41 12.34 10.99
CA ALA A 250 0.95 13.68 10.80
C ALA A 250 1.98 14.08 11.89
N THR A 251 1.92 13.45 13.07
CA THR A 251 2.87 13.65 14.18
C THR A 251 4.20 12.93 13.99
N GLY A 252 4.28 11.96 13.06
CA GLY A 252 5.53 11.42 12.52
C GLY A 252 5.92 9.99 12.94
N GLU A 253 5.47 9.47 14.08
CA GLU A 253 5.86 8.12 14.52
C GLU A 253 5.02 7.04 13.82
N THR A 254 5.66 6.19 13.01
CA THR A 254 4.93 5.16 12.25
C THR A 254 4.60 3.98 13.17
N PHE A 255 3.39 3.43 13.01
CA PHE A 255 2.94 2.24 13.73
C PHE A 255 2.20 1.26 12.81
N TYR A 256 1.89 0.07 13.32
CA TYR A 256 1.12 -0.94 12.59
C TYR A 256 -0.38 -0.78 12.80
N GLY A 257 -1.12 -0.69 11.71
CA GLY A 257 -2.58 -0.72 11.72
C GLY A 257 -3.15 -2.15 11.65
N PRO A 258 -4.45 -2.30 11.36
CA PRO A 258 -5.08 -3.61 11.19
C PRO A 258 -4.45 -4.39 10.04
N VAL A 259 -4.60 -5.71 10.08
CA VAL A 259 -4.24 -6.58 8.95
C VAL A 259 -5.28 -6.44 7.87
N VAL A 260 -4.84 -6.06 6.67
CA VAL A 260 -5.70 -5.86 5.51
C VAL A 260 -5.15 -6.69 4.35
N SER A 261 -6.06 -7.27 3.60
CA SER A 261 -5.75 -8.06 2.41
C SER A 261 -5.66 -7.19 1.16
N ASP A 262 -4.88 -7.64 0.17
CA ASP A 262 -4.88 -7.07 -1.18
C ASP A 262 -6.30 -7.06 -1.81
N CYS A 263 -6.51 -6.22 -2.83
CA CYS A 263 -7.80 -6.03 -3.50
C CYS A 263 -8.34 -7.35 -4.10
N PRO A 264 -9.52 -7.86 -3.67
CA PRO A 264 -10.08 -9.12 -4.17
C PRO A 264 -10.28 -9.16 -5.68
N GLU A 265 -10.73 -8.06 -6.29
CA GLU A 265 -11.04 -7.95 -7.70
C GLU A 265 -9.77 -7.98 -8.58
N SER A 266 -8.70 -7.30 -8.16
CA SER A 266 -7.39 -7.35 -8.82
C SER A 266 -6.77 -8.75 -8.70
N ARG A 267 -6.90 -9.40 -7.54
CA ARG A 267 -6.51 -10.81 -7.37
C ARG A 267 -7.28 -11.73 -8.31
N LEU A 268 -8.60 -11.59 -8.37
CA LEU A 268 -9.44 -12.45 -9.20
C LEU A 268 -9.09 -12.28 -10.70
N HIS A 269 -8.83 -11.06 -11.14
CA HIS A 269 -8.31 -10.77 -12.48
C HIS A 269 -6.97 -11.49 -12.73
N ALA A 270 -5.99 -11.33 -11.83
CA ALA A 270 -4.68 -11.97 -11.98
C ALA A 270 -4.75 -13.50 -11.99
N LEU A 271 -5.58 -14.10 -11.14
CA LEU A 271 -5.86 -15.55 -11.15
C LEU A 271 -6.50 -16.00 -12.46
N ALA A 272 -7.45 -15.23 -13.01
CA ALA A 272 -8.10 -15.54 -14.27
C ALA A 272 -7.12 -15.51 -15.44
N GLN A 273 -6.19 -14.56 -15.46
CA GLN A 273 -5.13 -14.48 -16.49
C GLN A 273 -4.17 -15.69 -16.44
N LEU A 274 -3.92 -16.25 -15.25
CA LEU A 274 -2.95 -17.33 -15.06
C LEU A 274 -3.54 -18.73 -15.20
N HIS A 275 -4.77 -18.91 -14.74
CA HIS A 275 -5.39 -20.24 -14.60
C HIS A 275 -6.70 -20.39 -15.39
N GLY A 276 -7.17 -19.32 -16.05
CA GLY A 276 -8.51 -19.28 -16.63
C GLY A 276 -9.59 -18.97 -15.59
N ARG A 277 -10.76 -18.54 -16.08
CA ARG A 277 -11.86 -18.02 -15.26
C ARG A 277 -12.41 -19.03 -14.25
N GLU A 278 -12.67 -20.27 -14.67
CA GLU A 278 -13.26 -21.29 -13.80
C GLU A 278 -12.35 -21.60 -12.61
N ARG A 279 -11.07 -21.84 -12.89
CA ARG A 279 -10.08 -22.13 -11.84
C ARG A 279 -9.83 -20.93 -10.93
N ALA A 280 -9.91 -19.70 -11.45
CA ALA A 280 -9.79 -18.50 -10.63
C ALA A 280 -10.92 -18.36 -9.62
N MET A 281 -12.16 -18.68 -9.99
CA MET A 281 -13.30 -18.67 -9.07
C MET A 281 -13.15 -19.75 -7.98
N GLU A 282 -12.71 -20.95 -8.35
CA GLU A 282 -12.42 -22.02 -7.38
C GLU A 282 -11.34 -21.64 -6.37
N LEU A 283 -10.28 -20.95 -6.82
CA LEU A 283 -9.17 -20.51 -5.96
C LEU A 283 -9.48 -19.26 -5.13
N ALA A 284 -10.56 -18.55 -5.45
CA ALA A 284 -11.01 -17.35 -4.73
C ALA A 284 -12.09 -17.65 -3.67
N ALA A 285 -12.79 -18.79 -3.79
CA ALA A 285 -13.76 -19.29 -2.81
C ALA A 285 -13.10 -19.84 -1.55
#